data_AF-A0ABD2NHV8-F1
#
_entry.id   AF-A0ABD2NHV8-F1
#
_cell.length_a   1.000
_cell.length_b   1.000
_cell.length_c   1.000
_cell.angle_alpha   90.00
_cell.angle_beta   90.00
_cell.angle_gamma   90.00
#
_symmetry.space_group_name_H-M   'P 1'
#
loop_
_entity.id
_entity.type
_entity.pdbx_description
1 polymer ?
#
loop_
_entity_poly.entity_id
_entity_poly.type
_entity_poly.pdbx_seq_one_letter_code
_entity_poly.pdbx_strand_id
1 'polypeptide(L)'
;MNRTQDPSESIVDYLTCINSMFRRYGHVDEYIKLGILTRNLASFYSTQLPTVSTIQELEDACLKLEIKKFRADSYVPPSRRRQGYVEPDLAFVSYPSISTSSSEVNVVSDTRPAKLNQRPSSNNMIVYWNCQRSGHHRQSCPEARKLLCYRCVKMDVTLKICPHCSVAGNSKRRH
;
A
#
# COMPACT_ATOMS: atom_id res chain seq x y z
N MET A 1 -2.26 -33.56 -0.36
CA MET A 1 -1.88 -32.43 -1.24
C MET A 1 -1.92 -31.18 -0.39
N ASN A 2 -0.75 -30.63 -0.06
CA ASN A 2 -0.58 -29.78 1.14
C ASN A 2 -0.18 -28.33 0.78
N ARG A 3 -0.40 -27.90 -0.46
CA ARG A 3 -0.19 -26.49 -0.85
C ARG A 3 -1.35 -25.66 -0.30
N THR A 4 -1.02 -24.68 0.53
CA THR A 4 -1.89 -23.58 0.96
C THR A 4 -1.48 -22.30 0.25
N GLN A 5 -2.41 -21.36 0.08
CA GLN A 5 -2.15 -20.04 -0.47
C GLN A 5 -1.35 -19.20 0.55
N ASP A 6 -0.32 -18.48 0.09
CA ASP A 6 0.35 -17.47 0.92
C ASP A 6 -0.47 -16.15 0.99
N PRO A 7 -0.53 -15.42 2.12
CA PRO A 7 -1.27 -14.15 2.21
C PRO A 7 -0.84 -13.05 1.22
N SER A 8 0.35 -13.16 0.64
CA SER A 8 0.90 -12.27 -0.40
C SER A 8 0.75 -12.81 -1.83
N GLU A 9 0.36 -14.08 -2.00
CA GLU A 9 0.13 -14.72 -3.30
C GLU A 9 -1.25 -14.33 -3.86
N SER A 10 -1.31 -13.87 -5.12
CA SER A 10 -2.59 -13.56 -5.77
C SER A 10 -3.45 -14.81 -5.94
N ILE A 11 -4.78 -14.65 -6.04
CA ILE A 11 -5.65 -15.80 -6.29
C ILE A 11 -5.29 -16.50 -7.61
N VAL A 12 -4.95 -15.73 -8.65
CA VAL A 12 -4.66 -16.25 -10.00
C VAL A 12 -3.39 -17.11 -10.00
N ASP A 13 -2.34 -16.67 -9.31
CA ASP A 13 -1.08 -17.43 -9.18
C ASP A 13 -1.31 -18.75 -8.43
N TYR A 14 -2.05 -18.68 -7.32
CA TYR A 14 -2.40 -19.85 -6.50
C TYR A 14 -3.23 -20.88 -7.28
N LEU A 15 -4.30 -20.44 -7.94
CA LEU A 15 -5.18 -21.30 -8.76
C LEU A 15 -4.40 -21.91 -9.92
N THR A 16 -3.56 -21.13 -10.61
CA THR A 16 -2.69 -21.63 -11.68
C THR A 16 -1.74 -22.72 -11.16
N CYS A 17 -1.12 -22.50 -10.00
CA CYS A 17 -0.22 -23.46 -9.38
C CYS A 17 -0.95 -24.77 -9.00
N ILE A 18 -2.08 -24.68 -8.30
CA ILE A 18 -2.87 -25.86 -7.90
C ILE A 18 -3.46 -26.60 -9.10
N ASN A 19 -3.96 -25.90 -10.13
CA ASN A 19 -4.43 -26.54 -11.35
C ASN A 19 -3.29 -27.28 -12.07
N SER A 20 -2.06 -26.76 -12.05
CA SER A 20 -0.88 -27.49 -12.55
C SER A 20 -0.56 -28.75 -11.75
N MET A 21 -0.94 -28.81 -10.47
CA MET A 21 -0.79 -29.99 -9.62
C MET A 21 -1.91 -31.00 -9.88
N PHE A 22 -3.18 -30.57 -9.93
CA PHE A 22 -4.30 -31.47 -10.24
C PHE A 22 -4.11 -32.20 -11.58
N ARG A 23 -3.60 -31.51 -12.61
CA ARG A 23 -3.23 -32.14 -13.90
C ARG A 23 -2.22 -33.29 -13.77
N ARG A 24 -1.35 -33.29 -12.76
CA ARG A 24 -0.36 -34.35 -12.49
C ARG A 24 -0.92 -35.51 -11.65
N TYR A 25 -1.94 -35.26 -10.84
CA TYR A 25 -2.60 -36.27 -10.01
C TYR A 25 -3.73 -37.03 -10.73
N GLY A 26 -4.01 -36.70 -12.00
CA GLY A 26 -5.03 -37.37 -12.81
C GLY A 26 -6.44 -36.79 -12.62
N HIS A 27 -7.47 -37.60 -12.90
CA HIS A 27 -8.86 -37.14 -12.84
C HIS A 27 -9.37 -37.09 -11.39
N VAL A 28 -9.23 -35.93 -10.76
CA VAL A 28 -9.91 -35.60 -9.49
C VAL A 28 -11.28 -34.99 -9.78
N ASP A 29 -12.31 -35.42 -9.06
CA ASP A 29 -13.66 -34.89 -9.17
C ASP A 29 -13.75 -33.39 -8.79
N GLU A 30 -14.70 -32.66 -9.38
CA GLU A 30 -14.84 -31.21 -9.16
C GLU A 30 -15.20 -30.86 -7.72
N TYR A 31 -16.10 -31.62 -7.08
CA TYR A 31 -16.48 -31.39 -5.68
C TYR A 31 -15.27 -31.54 -4.74
N ILE A 32 -14.43 -32.56 -5.00
CA ILE A 32 -13.20 -32.80 -4.23
C ILE A 32 -12.17 -31.67 -4.47
N LYS A 33 -12.00 -31.21 -5.71
CA LYS A 33 -11.14 -30.04 -6.02
C LYS A 33 -11.60 -28.80 -5.27
N LEU A 34 -12.91 -28.51 -5.28
CA LEU A 34 -13.51 -27.36 -4.60
C LEU A 34 -13.27 -27.42 -3.08
N GLY A 35 -13.48 -28.58 -2.45
CA GLY A 35 -13.21 -28.79 -1.02
C GLY A 35 -11.72 -28.65 -0.65
N ILE A 36 -10.81 -29.10 -1.51
CA ILE A 36 -9.36 -28.90 -1.32
C ILE A 36 -9.00 -27.41 -1.46
N LEU A 37 -9.50 -26.75 -2.51
CA LEU A 37 -9.23 -25.35 -2.80
C LEU A 37 -9.69 -24.44 -1.65
N THR A 38 -10.98 -24.50 -1.31
CA THR A 38 -11.61 -23.66 -0.28
C THR A 38 -10.95 -23.78 1.09
N ARG A 39 -10.57 -24.99 1.50
CA ARG A 39 -9.85 -25.23 2.76
C ARG A 39 -8.42 -24.69 2.77
N ASN A 40 -7.78 -24.63 1.61
CA ASN A 40 -6.37 -24.27 1.48
C ASN A 40 -6.13 -22.79 1.06
N LEU A 41 -7.19 -22.01 0.83
CA LEU A 41 -7.13 -20.56 0.59
C LEU A 41 -6.66 -19.78 1.82
N ALA A 42 -6.13 -18.57 1.60
CA ALA A 42 -5.76 -17.67 2.69
C ALA A 42 -7.00 -17.20 3.47
N SER A 43 -6.81 -16.93 4.77
CA SER A 43 -7.89 -16.61 5.73
C SER A 43 -8.78 -15.44 5.32
N PHE A 44 -8.23 -14.47 4.58
CA PHE A 44 -8.96 -13.36 3.99
C PHE A 44 -10.11 -13.82 3.07
N TYR A 45 -9.85 -14.81 2.21
CA TYR A 45 -10.89 -15.34 1.33
C TYR A 45 -11.85 -16.22 2.12
N SER A 46 -11.34 -17.13 2.97
CA SER A 46 -12.19 -18.09 3.71
C SER A 46 -13.20 -17.43 4.66
N THR A 47 -12.96 -16.20 5.11
CA THR A 47 -13.87 -15.43 5.98
C THR A 47 -14.92 -14.60 5.24
N GLN A 48 -14.76 -14.39 3.93
CA GLN A 48 -15.64 -13.54 3.11
C GLN A 48 -16.24 -14.27 1.90
N LEU A 49 -15.88 -15.53 1.68
CA LEU A 49 -16.39 -16.33 0.58
C LEU A 49 -17.88 -16.67 0.80
N PRO A 50 -18.77 -16.47 -0.18
CA PRO A 50 -20.08 -17.11 -0.14
C PRO A 50 -19.97 -18.63 -0.31
N THR A 51 -21.05 -19.35 -0.04
CA THR A 51 -21.20 -20.75 -0.46
C THR A 51 -21.16 -20.84 -1.98
N VAL A 52 -20.18 -21.56 -2.53
CA VAL A 52 -19.97 -21.78 -3.97
C VAL A 52 -20.16 -23.26 -4.31
N SER A 53 -20.65 -23.54 -5.51
CA SER A 53 -20.95 -24.90 -5.99
C SER A 53 -20.02 -25.38 -7.10
N THR A 54 -19.46 -24.45 -7.89
CA THR A 54 -18.53 -24.74 -9.00
C THR A 54 -17.18 -24.06 -8.81
N ILE A 55 -16.14 -24.57 -9.49
CA ILE A 55 -14.80 -23.93 -9.49
C ILE A 55 -14.86 -22.54 -10.13
N GLN A 56 -15.72 -22.34 -11.13
CA GLN A 56 -15.87 -21.05 -11.78
C GLN A 56 -16.49 -19.99 -10.83
N GLU A 57 -17.53 -20.36 -10.07
CA GLU A 57 -18.09 -19.49 -9.02
C GLU A 57 -17.06 -19.11 -7.94
N LEU A 58 -16.21 -20.07 -7.56
CA LEU A 58 -15.11 -19.86 -6.61
C LEU A 58 -14.10 -18.83 -7.13
N GLU A 59 -13.66 -18.96 -8.39
CA GLU A 59 -12.72 -18.04 -9.04
C GLU A 59 -13.31 -16.63 -9.12
N ASP A 60 -14.55 -16.52 -9.62
CA ASP A 60 -15.30 -15.26 -9.73
C ASP A 60 -15.48 -14.57 -8.36
N ALA A 61 -15.80 -15.33 -7.31
CA ALA A 61 -15.95 -14.83 -5.96
C ALA A 61 -14.61 -14.32 -5.39
N CYS A 62 -13.53 -15.07 -5.57
CA CYS A 62 -12.21 -14.67 -5.08
C CYS A 62 -11.68 -13.43 -5.79
N LEU A 63 -11.85 -13.31 -7.12
CA LEU A 63 -11.48 -12.11 -7.87
C LEU A 63 -12.27 -10.87 -7.41
N LYS A 64 -13.57 -11.02 -7.15
CA LYS A 64 -14.41 -9.95 -6.57
C LYS A 64 -13.92 -9.54 -5.17
N LEU A 65 -13.44 -10.47 -4.35
CA LEU A 65 -12.84 -10.18 -3.04
C LEU A 65 -11.47 -9.50 -3.16
N GLU A 66 -10.64 -9.89 -4.13
CA GLU A 66 -9.33 -9.28 -4.36
C GLU A 66 -9.44 -7.82 -4.84
N ILE A 67 -10.42 -7.51 -5.70
CA ILE A 67 -10.76 -6.13 -6.07
C ILE A 67 -11.22 -5.32 -4.84
N LYS A 68 -12.02 -5.91 -3.93
CA LYS A 68 -12.42 -5.26 -2.67
C LYS A 68 -11.21 -5.01 -1.76
N LYS A 69 -10.32 -5.99 -1.61
CA LYS A 69 -9.05 -5.88 -0.86
C LYS A 69 -8.22 -4.71 -1.39
N PHE A 70 -7.95 -4.69 -2.70
CA PHE A 70 -7.18 -3.62 -3.34
C PHE A 70 -7.81 -2.23 -3.14
N ARG A 71 -9.14 -2.11 -3.21
CA ARG A 71 -9.85 -0.85 -2.94
C ARG A 71 -9.76 -0.41 -1.48
N ALA A 72 -9.78 -1.34 -0.53
CA ALA A 72 -9.61 -1.06 0.90
C ALA A 72 -8.17 -0.66 1.22
N ASP A 73 -7.18 -1.41 0.71
CA ASP A 73 -5.75 -1.13 0.90
C ASP A 73 -5.32 0.19 0.22
N SER A 74 -5.96 0.55 -0.90
CA SER A 74 -5.76 1.83 -1.60
C SER A 74 -6.60 2.99 -1.06
N TYR A 75 -7.42 2.77 -0.02
CA TYR A 75 -8.27 3.82 0.51
C TYR A 75 -7.44 4.88 1.24
N VAL A 76 -7.51 6.12 0.76
CA VAL A 76 -6.93 7.29 1.43
C VAL A 76 -8.07 8.14 1.98
N PRO A 77 -8.13 8.40 3.30
CA PRO A 77 -9.17 9.24 3.89
C PRO A 77 -9.10 10.67 3.32
N PRO A 78 -10.25 11.35 3.15
CA PRO A 78 -10.31 12.66 2.49
C PRO A 78 -9.51 13.71 3.26
N SER A 79 -8.53 14.33 2.59
CA SER A 79 -7.66 15.36 3.18
C SER A 79 -8.39 16.70 3.34
N ARG A 80 -8.59 17.12 4.61
CA ARG A 80 -9.24 18.37 5.04
C ARG A 80 -8.72 19.64 4.34
N ARG A 81 -7.51 19.64 3.77
CA ARG A 81 -6.88 20.84 3.16
C ARG A 81 -7.52 21.33 1.86
N ARG A 82 -8.56 20.68 1.34
CA ARG A 82 -9.37 21.20 0.21
C ARG A 82 -10.58 21.94 0.76
N GLN A 83 -10.54 23.28 0.76
CA GLN A 83 -11.65 24.14 1.17
C GLN A 83 -12.78 24.08 0.13
N GLY A 84 -13.59 23.02 0.22
CA GLY A 84 -14.69 22.76 -0.72
C GLY A 84 -15.63 21.63 -0.27
N TYR A 85 -15.73 21.39 1.05
CA TYR A 85 -16.73 20.48 1.60
C TYR A 85 -18.09 21.17 1.58
N VAL A 86 -19.09 20.51 0.99
CA VAL A 86 -20.48 21.02 0.95
C VAL A 86 -21.08 21.05 2.35
N GLU A 87 -20.75 20.05 3.19
CA GLU A 87 -21.19 19.99 4.59
C GLU A 87 -19.96 19.80 5.51
N PRO A 88 -19.47 20.88 6.16
CA PRO A 88 -18.32 20.81 7.05
C PRO A 88 -18.53 19.96 8.31
N ASP A 89 -19.76 19.90 8.83
CA ASP A 89 -20.09 19.23 10.09
C ASP A 89 -20.09 17.70 9.97
N LEU A 90 -20.32 17.16 8.76
CA LEU A 90 -20.16 15.74 8.44
C LEU A 90 -18.73 15.37 8.03
N ALA A 91 -17.80 16.34 7.97
CA ALA A 91 -16.43 16.08 7.54
C ALA A 91 -15.64 15.35 8.64
N PHE A 92 -14.96 14.25 8.25
CA PHE A 92 -14.15 13.43 9.16
C PHE A 92 -13.17 14.27 10.00
N VAL A 93 -13.34 14.21 11.32
CA VAL A 93 -12.46 14.84 12.31
C VAL A 93 -11.49 13.79 12.83
N SER A 94 -10.27 13.76 12.29
CA SER A 94 -9.17 13.07 12.96
C SER A 94 -8.77 13.89 14.17
N TYR A 95 -9.22 13.47 15.35
CA TYR A 95 -8.72 14.00 16.62
C TYR A 95 -7.27 13.54 16.78
N PRO A 96 -6.27 14.45 16.82
CA PRO A 96 -4.97 14.06 17.35
C PRO A 96 -5.21 13.61 18.79
N SER A 97 -4.68 12.43 19.15
CA SER A 97 -4.84 11.86 20.48
C SER A 97 -4.33 12.85 21.52
N ILE A 98 -5.26 13.52 22.21
CA ILE A 98 -4.95 14.37 23.35
C ILE A 98 -4.26 13.47 24.36
N SER A 99 -3.04 13.85 24.75
CA SER A 99 -2.33 13.23 25.86
C SER A 99 -3.02 13.65 27.15
N THR A 100 -4.16 13.03 27.46
CA THR A 100 -4.99 13.39 28.61
C THR A 100 -4.26 13.01 29.89
N SER A 101 -3.60 13.99 30.50
CA SER A 101 -3.17 13.91 31.89
C SER A 101 -4.41 13.89 32.79
N SER A 102 -4.80 12.68 33.18
CA SER A 102 -5.49 12.30 34.42
C SER A 102 -6.64 13.19 34.94
N SER A 103 -7.87 12.71 34.73
CA SER A 103 -8.86 12.63 35.82
C SER A 103 -9.83 11.47 35.53
N GLU A 104 -10.01 10.64 36.55
CA GLU A 104 -10.52 9.27 36.53
C GLU A 104 -12.00 9.12 36.13
N VAL A 105 -12.35 8.08 35.35
CA VAL A 105 -13.33 7.04 35.74
C VAL A 105 -12.92 5.70 35.10
N ASN A 106 -13.13 4.60 35.82
CA ASN A 106 -12.57 3.26 35.57
C ASN A 106 -13.58 2.31 34.88
N VAL A 107 -13.22 1.64 33.78
CA VAL A 107 -13.95 0.45 33.24
C VAL A 107 -12.97 -0.57 32.63
N VAL A 108 -13.19 -1.85 32.93
CA VAL A 108 -12.30 -3.02 32.77
C VAL A 108 -13.03 -4.11 31.96
N SER A 109 -12.46 -4.83 30.97
CA SER A 109 -11.11 -4.91 30.39
C SER A 109 -11.18 -5.47 28.95
N ASP A 110 -10.07 -5.49 28.19
CA ASP A 110 -9.46 -6.77 27.73
C ASP A 110 -8.02 -6.58 27.17
N THR A 111 -7.22 -7.64 27.24
CA THR A 111 -5.76 -7.65 27.02
C THR A 111 -5.35 -8.32 25.72
N ARG A 112 -4.52 -7.65 24.90
CA ARG A 112 -3.57 -8.31 23.98
C ARG A 112 -2.44 -7.35 23.54
N PRO A 113 -1.15 -7.69 23.78
CA PRO A 113 -0.04 -6.79 23.47
C PRO A 113 0.40 -6.90 22.00
N ALA A 114 0.08 -5.89 21.20
CA ALA A 114 0.75 -5.70 19.91
C ALA A 114 2.16 -5.13 20.15
N LYS A 115 3.20 -5.92 19.84
CA LYS A 115 4.61 -5.50 19.97
C LYS A 115 4.93 -4.31 19.06
N LEU A 116 4.97 -3.10 19.63
CA LEU A 116 5.52 -1.93 18.96
C LEU A 116 7.05 -2.02 18.89
N ASN A 117 7.56 -2.61 17.81
CA ASN A 117 8.94 -2.43 17.35
C ASN A 117 9.10 -1.01 16.75
N GLN A 118 8.91 0.02 17.56
CA GLN A 118 9.35 1.37 17.19
C GLN A 118 10.87 1.44 17.34
N ARG A 119 11.58 1.28 16.22
CA ARG A 119 12.98 1.72 16.13
C ARG A 119 13.02 3.22 16.46
N PRO A 120 13.95 3.70 17.30
CA PRO A 120 14.08 5.13 17.54
C PRO A 120 14.38 5.83 16.21
N SER A 121 13.53 6.77 15.84
CA SER A 121 13.67 7.50 14.59
C SER A 121 14.95 8.34 14.66
N SER A 122 15.98 7.91 13.92
CA SER A 122 17.22 8.68 13.77
C SER A 122 16.86 10.07 13.27
N ASN A 123 17.31 11.10 13.98
CA ASN A 123 16.89 12.49 13.83
C ASN A 123 17.47 13.14 12.56
N ASN A 124 17.20 12.53 11.40
CA ASN A 124 17.62 12.96 10.07
C ASN A 124 16.80 14.19 9.66
N MET A 125 17.15 15.32 10.26
CA MET A 125 16.65 16.64 9.93
C MET A 125 16.86 16.89 8.42
N ILE A 126 15.77 16.83 7.65
CA ILE A 126 15.83 16.93 6.19
C ILE A 126 16.33 18.33 5.79
N VAL A 127 17.57 18.39 5.32
CA VAL A 127 18.21 19.62 4.82
C VAL A 127 17.74 19.89 3.40
N TYR A 128 17.22 21.08 3.13
CA TYR A 128 16.73 21.43 1.80
C TYR A 128 17.88 21.86 0.87
N TRP A 129 17.99 21.24 -0.32
CA TRP A 129 19.16 21.35 -1.20
C TRP A 129 19.46 22.75 -1.73
N ASN A 130 18.47 23.66 -1.81
CA ASN A 130 18.66 24.99 -2.39
C ASN A 130 19.48 25.92 -1.47
N CYS A 131 19.13 25.93 -0.19
CA CYS A 131 19.61 26.86 0.83
C CYS A 131 20.46 26.17 1.92
N GLN A 132 20.52 24.84 1.92
CA GLN A 132 21.17 24.01 2.93
C GLN A 132 20.68 24.24 4.38
N ARG A 133 19.50 24.85 4.55
CA ARG A 133 18.80 24.98 5.83
C ARG A 133 17.67 23.95 5.92
N SER A 134 17.33 23.54 7.14
CA SER A 134 16.21 22.64 7.44
C SER A 134 14.92 23.41 7.75
N GLY A 135 13.86 22.71 8.17
CA GLY A 135 12.65 23.32 8.74
C GLY A 135 11.65 23.90 7.73
N HIS A 136 11.87 23.77 6.43
CA HIS A 136 10.96 24.28 5.40
C HIS A 136 10.97 23.42 4.13
N HIS A 137 9.89 23.48 3.35
CA HIS A 137 9.73 22.75 2.09
C HIS A 137 10.16 23.61 0.88
N ARG A 138 10.31 23.00 -0.31
CA ARG A 138 10.70 23.64 -1.59
C ARG A 138 9.89 24.89 -1.96
N GLN A 139 8.62 24.95 -1.55
CA GLN A 139 7.72 26.08 -1.82
C GLN A 139 7.90 27.25 -0.85
N SER A 140 8.52 27.00 0.31
CA SER A 140 8.65 27.93 1.44
C SER A 140 10.10 28.32 1.70
N CYS A 141 10.98 28.15 0.71
CA CYS A 141 12.38 28.56 0.80
C CYS A 141 12.49 30.08 0.57
N PRO A 142 13.03 30.85 1.53
CA PRO A 142 13.17 32.31 1.40
C PRO A 142 14.29 32.71 0.42
N GLU A 143 15.28 31.84 0.23
CA GLU A 143 16.38 32.05 -0.72
C GLU A 143 15.91 31.86 -2.17
N ALA A 144 16.46 32.67 -3.08
CA ALA A 144 16.24 32.54 -4.52
C ALA A 144 16.52 31.10 -5.00
N ARG A 145 15.76 30.64 -6.01
CA ARG A 145 15.89 29.28 -6.54
C ARG A 145 17.17 29.17 -7.38
N LYS A 146 18.19 28.52 -6.84
CA LYS A 146 19.39 28.14 -7.58
C LYS A 146 18.99 27.18 -8.71
N LEU A 147 19.53 27.42 -9.90
CA LEU A 147 19.31 26.54 -11.03
C LEU A 147 20.16 25.28 -10.83
N LEU A 148 19.63 24.11 -11.16
CA LEU A 148 20.41 22.89 -11.29
C LEU A 148 19.89 21.99 -12.40
N CYS A 149 20.77 21.14 -12.92
CA CYS A 149 20.39 20.13 -13.89
C CYS A 149 19.69 18.99 -13.16
N TYR A 150 18.40 18.82 -13.37
CA TYR A 150 17.60 17.74 -12.79
C TYR A 150 18.04 16.30 -13.17
N ARG A 151 19.06 16.14 -14.05
CA ARG A 151 19.61 14.83 -14.48
C ARG A 151 20.99 14.51 -13.92
N CYS A 152 21.85 15.51 -13.66
CA CYS A 152 23.21 15.31 -13.12
C CYS A 152 23.56 16.18 -11.90
N VAL A 153 22.58 16.93 -11.37
CA VAL A 153 22.70 17.79 -10.17
C VAL A 153 23.75 18.92 -10.29
N LYS A 154 24.32 19.15 -11.48
CA LYS A 154 25.23 20.28 -11.74
C LYS A 154 24.51 21.62 -11.52
N MET A 155 25.10 22.49 -10.71
CA MET A 155 24.58 23.82 -10.36
C MET A 155 24.66 24.80 -11.53
N ASP A 156 23.82 25.83 -11.47
CA ASP A 156 23.74 26.99 -12.37
C ASP A 156 23.45 26.69 -13.85
N VAL A 157 23.05 25.45 -14.15
CA VAL A 157 22.59 25.01 -15.48
C VAL A 157 21.21 24.38 -15.41
N THR A 158 20.36 24.60 -16.42
CA THR A 158 19.10 23.84 -16.57
C THR A 158 19.33 22.57 -17.39
N LEU A 159 18.37 21.63 -17.39
CA LEU A 159 18.48 20.39 -18.19
C LEU A 159 18.71 20.67 -19.68
N LYS A 160 18.13 21.75 -20.24
CA LYS A 160 18.30 22.15 -21.64
C LYS A 160 19.69 22.70 -21.97
N ILE A 161 20.37 23.32 -21.00
CA ILE A 161 21.65 24.02 -21.20
C ILE A 161 22.83 23.22 -20.62
N CYS A 162 22.56 22.19 -19.81
CA CYS A 162 23.59 21.39 -19.15
C CYS A 162 24.47 20.63 -20.16
N PRO A 163 25.78 20.89 -20.23
CA PRO A 163 26.66 20.33 -21.27
C PRO A 163 26.80 18.80 -21.23
N HIS A 164 26.47 18.15 -20.10
CA HIS A 164 26.46 16.69 -19.97
C HIS A 164 25.11 16.04 -20.26
N CYS A 165 24.01 16.82 -20.35
CA CYS A 165 22.65 16.28 -20.36
C CYS A 165 21.78 16.78 -21.51
N SER A 166 22.11 17.91 -22.12
CA SER A 166 21.44 18.45 -23.31
C SER A 166 21.70 17.62 -24.56
N VAL A 167 22.90 17.04 -24.68
CA VAL A 167 23.34 16.23 -25.84
C VAL A 167 22.66 14.86 -25.88
N ALA A 168 22.23 14.32 -24.73
CA ALA A 168 21.63 12.99 -24.60
C ALA A 168 20.10 13.01 -24.77
N GLY A 169 19.65 13.45 -25.96
CA GLY A 169 18.24 13.39 -26.38
C GLY A 169 17.75 11.93 -26.52
N ASN A 170 16.67 11.59 -25.84
CA ASN A 170 15.89 10.35 -25.98
C ASN A 170 16.62 8.99 -25.93
N SER A 171 17.81 8.88 -25.31
CA SER A 171 18.36 7.57 -24.95
C SER A 171 17.57 6.94 -23.79
N LYS A 172 17.12 5.68 -23.98
CA LYS A 172 16.24 4.94 -23.06
C LYS A 172 16.81 4.93 -21.63
N ARG A 173 15.96 5.21 -20.63
CA ARG A 173 16.30 4.95 -19.21
C ARG A 173 16.58 3.45 -19.03
N ARG A 174 17.77 3.11 -18.54
CA ARG A 174 17.99 1.83 -17.84
C ARG A 174 17.62 2.02 -16.36
N HIS A 175 17.12 0.95 -15.76
CA HIS A 175 16.76 0.86 -14.35
C HIS A 175 18.00 1.01 -13.45
#